data_AF-A0A834I7E1-F1
#
_entry.id   AF-A0A834I7E1-F1
#
_cell.length_a   1.000
_cell.length_b   1.000
_cell.length_c   1.000
_cell.angle_alpha   90.00
_cell.angle_beta   90.00
_cell.angle_gamma   90.00
#
_symmetry.space_group_name_H-M   'P 1'
#
loop_
_entity.id
_entity.type
_entity.pdbx_description
1 polymer ?
#
loop_
_entity_poly.entity_id
_entity_poly.type
_entity_poly.pdbx_seq_one_letter_code
_entity_poly.pdbx_strand_id
1 'polypeptide(L)'
;LGDFCLTDGNCLLEDGSAYCLDGRCECDIGYAPSVDKKRCVLSRSIGQNCSRTEECGSIPNSECREVCRCQTGYVISRNGSSCLKGT
;
A
#
# COMPACT_ATOMS: atom_id res chain seq x y z
N LEU A 1 -3.54 -6.45 -10.55
CA LEU A 1 -3.21 -5.08 -10.06
C LEU A 1 -1.90 -4.63 -10.71
N GLY A 2 -1.86 -3.41 -11.24
CA GLY A 2 -0.76 -2.88 -12.08
C GLY A 2 -0.85 -3.26 -13.56
N ASP A 3 -1.79 -4.15 -13.92
CA ASP A 3 -2.10 -4.54 -15.29
C ASP A 3 -2.79 -3.40 -16.03
N PHE A 4 -2.65 -3.39 -17.36
CA PHE A 4 -3.32 -2.40 -18.19
C PHE A 4 -4.84 -2.58 -18.19
N CYS A 5 -5.56 -1.47 -18.17
CA CYS A 5 -7.01 -1.43 -18.24
C CYS A 5 -7.48 -0.26 -19.09
N LEU A 6 -8.72 -0.36 -19.58
CA LEU A 6 -9.43 0.74 -20.24
C LEU A 6 -10.60 1.22 -19.40
N THR A 7 -11.20 0.32 -18.60
CA THR A 7 -12.31 0.60 -17.70
C THR A 7 -12.14 -0.18 -16.40
N ASP A 8 -12.85 0.26 -15.35
CA ASP A 8 -12.87 -0.42 -14.05
C ASP A 8 -13.31 -1.88 -14.16
N GLY A 9 -14.15 -2.21 -15.15
CA GLY A 9 -14.60 -3.57 -15.41
C GLY A 9 -13.49 -4.55 -15.81
N ASN A 10 -12.29 -4.05 -16.18
CA ASN A 10 -11.12 -4.89 -16.43
C ASN A 10 -10.36 -5.24 -15.14
N CYS A 11 -10.65 -4.57 -14.03
CA CYS A 11 -9.91 -4.66 -12.77
C CYS A 11 -10.62 -5.56 -11.75
N LEU A 12 -10.85 -6.82 -12.15
CA LEU A 12 -11.49 -7.82 -11.31
C LEU A 12 -10.50 -8.43 -10.30
N LEU A 13 -10.84 -8.36 -9.02
CA LEU A 13 -10.10 -8.98 -7.92
C LEU A 13 -10.92 -10.11 -7.29
N GLU A 14 -10.25 -11.03 -6.59
CA GLU A 14 -10.92 -12.16 -5.92
C GLU A 14 -11.83 -11.68 -4.76
N ASP A 15 -11.41 -10.64 -4.02
CA ASP A 15 -12.07 -10.20 -2.77
C ASP A 15 -12.17 -8.65 -2.65
N GLY A 16 -12.45 -7.94 -3.74
CA GLY A 16 -12.64 -6.48 -3.69
C GLY A 16 -12.77 -5.82 -5.07
N SER A 17 -12.75 -4.49 -5.08
CA SER A 17 -12.78 -3.68 -6.29
C SER A 17 -11.48 -2.88 -6.43
N ALA A 18 -10.89 -2.95 -7.62
CA ALA A 18 -9.85 -2.04 -8.07
C ALA A 18 -10.41 -1.16 -9.21
N TYR A 19 -9.85 0.02 -9.38
CA TYR A 19 -10.26 0.98 -10.39
C TYR A 19 -9.18 1.11 -11.46
N CYS A 20 -9.61 1.48 -12.66
CA CYS A 20 -8.71 1.81 -13.73
C CYS A 20 -8.25 3.27 -13.59
N LEU A 21 -7.08 3.45 -12.99
CA LEU A 21 -6.46 4.76 -12.80
C LEU A 21 -5.23 4.87 -13.71
N ASP A 22 -5.17 5.93 -14.52
CA ASP A 22 -4.07 6.17 -15.47
C ASP A 22 -3.73 4.97 -16.37
N GLY A 23 -4.77 4.21 -16.77
CA GLY A 23 -4.66 3.04 -17.62
C GLY A 23 -4.11 1.79 -16.92
N ARG A 24 -4.04 1.78 -15.59
CA ARG A 24 -3.67 0.61 -14.79
C ARG A 24 -4.67 0.32 -13.68
N CYS A 25 -4.80 -0.96 -13.35
CA CYS A 25 -5.64 -1.37 -12.22
C CYS A 25 -4.96 -1.04 -10.89
N GLU A 26 -5.56 -0.13 -10.13
CA GLU A 26 -5.09 0.31 -8.82
C GLU A 26 -6.15 0.11 -7.74
N CYS A 27 -5.71 -0.03 -6.48
CA CYS A 27 -6.63 -0.10 -5.36
C CYS A 27 -7.28 1.26 -5.09
N ASP A 28 -8.44 1.24 -4.44
CA ASP A 28 -9.11 2.47 -3.99
C ASP A 28 -8.23 3.26 -3.01
N ILE A 29 -8.53 4.56 -2.87
CA ILE A 29 -7.87 5.45 -1.92
C ILE A 29 -7.99 4.87 -0.51
N GLY A 30 -6.86 4.75 0.18
CA GLY A 30 -6.79 4.14 1.50
C GLY A 30 -6.63 2.62 1.49
N TYR A 31 -6.47 1.99 0.33
CA TYR A 31 -6.13 0.57 0.20
C TYR A 31 -4.79 0.37 -0.53
N ALA A 32 -4.06 -0.67 -0.12
CA ALA A 32 -2.80 -1.08 -0.72
C ALA A 32 -2.96 -2.47 -1.37
N PRO A 33 -2.21 -2.75 -2.46
CA PRO A 33 -2.20 -4.09 -3.05
C PRO A 33 -1.58 -5.11 -2.07
N SER A 34 -2.19 -6.29 -1.99
CA SER A 34 -1.56 -7.44 -1.34
C SER A 34 -0.27 -7.85 -2.05
N VAL A 35 0.57 -8.64 -1.38
CA VAL A 35 1.84 -9.12 -1.95
C VAL A 35 1.64 -9.89 -3.26
N ASP A 36 0.58 -10.69 -3.34
CA ASP A 36 0.21 -11.46 -4.54
C ASP A 36 -0.57 -10.64 -5.58
N LYS A 37 -0.85 -9.36 -5.31
CA LYS A 37 -1.59 -8.44 -6.18
C LYS A 37 -3.01 -8.88 -6.54
N LYS A 38 -3.59 -9.80 -5.75
CA LYS A 38 -4.94 -10.33 -5.95
C LYS A 38 -6.02 -9.63 -5.14
N ARG A 39 -5.64 -8.85 -4.12
CA ARG A 39 -6.55 -8.19 -3.19
C ARG A 39 -6.08 -6.78 -2.88
N CYS A 40 -7.03 -5.95 -2.45
CA CYS A 40 -6.75 -4.64 -1.87
C CYS A 40 -6.98 -4.72 -0.37
N VAL A 41 -5.95 -4.43 0.42
CA VAL A 41 -5.99 -4.44 1.89
C VAL A 41 -6.01 -3.02 2.42
N LEU A 42 -6.63 -2.80 3.58
CA LEU A 42 -6.70 -1.48 4.18
C LEU A 42 -5.28 -0.96 4.47
N SER A 43 -4.95 0.21 3.94
CA SER A 43 -3.68 0.87 4.22
C SER A 43 -3.63 1.42 5.63
N ARG A 44 -2.46 1.32 6.25
CA ARG A 44 -2.16 1.79 7.59
C ARG A 44 -1.06 2.83 7.54
N SER A 45 -1.28 3.94 8.24
CA SER A 45 -0.30 5.00 8.40
C SER A 45 0.80 4.60 9.39
N ILE A 46 1.94 5.30 9.35
CA ILE A 46 3.01 5.13 10.34
C ILE A 46 2.43 5.24 11.76
N GLY A 47 2.79 4.28 12.62
CA GLY A 47 2.31 4.20 14.00
C GLY A 47 0.92 3.56 14.19
N GLN A 48 0.19 3.25 13.12
CA GLN A 48 -1.06 2.49 13.23
C GLN A 48 -0.79 1.00 13.34
N ASN A 49 -1.65 0.29 14.09
CA ASN A 49 -1.60 -1.16 14.20
C ASN A 49 -1.77 -1.82 12.83
N CYS A 50 -0.94 -2.83 12.60
CA CYS A 50 -0.96 -3.65 11.39
C CYS A 50 -0.71 -5.12 11.80
N SER A 51 -1.20 -6.03 10.97
CA SER A 51 -0.91 -7.46 11.10
C SER A 51 0.02 -7.96 10.00
N ARG A 52 0.06 -7.27 8.86
CA ARG A 52 0.85 -7.66 7.69
C ARG A 52 1.54 -6.47 7.05
N THR A 53 2.71 -6.71 6.46
CA THR A 53 3.51 -5.67 5.79
C THR A 53 2.78 -4.98 4.63
N GLU A 54 1.91 -5.71 3.93
CA GLU A 54 1.07 -5.16 2.84
C GLU A 54 0.16 -4.01 3.30
N GLU A 55 -0.28 -4.00 4.56
CA GLU A 55 -1.06 -2.89 5.13
C GLU A 55 -0.25 -1.59 5.18
N CYS A 56 1.08 -1.66 5.33
CA CYS A 56 1.95 -0.50 5.31
C CYS A 56 2.45 -0.15 3.89
N GLY A 57 2.03 -0.90 2.86
CA GLY A 57 2.59 -0.83 1.51
C GLY A 57 2.42 0.51 0.79
N SER A 58 1.48 1.35 1.24
CA SER A 58 1.32 2.73 0.74
C SER A 58 2.41 3.68 1.21
N ILE A 59 3.22 3.30 2.21
CA ILE A 59 4.36 4.07 2.71
C ILE A 59 5.65 3.39 2.22
N PRO A 60 6.39 4.01 1.29
CA PRO A 60 7.65 3.47 0.81
C PRO A 60 8.65 3.24 1.94
N ASN A 61 9.38 2.13 1.90
CA ASN A 61 10.39 1.75 2.89
C ASN A 61 9.84 1.60 4.32
N SER A 62 8.59 1.18 4.45
CA SER A 62 7.97 0.80 5.72
C SER A 62 7.76 -0.72 5.81
N GLU A 63 7.61 -1.22 7.03
CA GLU A 63 7.29 -2.60 7.35
C GLU A 63 6.33 -2.68 8.53
N CYS A 64 5.59 -3.78 8.62
CA CYS A 64 4.73 -4.02 9.76
C CYS A 64 5.53 -4.70 10.89
N ARG A 65 5.65 -4.04 12.04
CA ARG A 65 6.19 -4.60 13.29
C ARG A 65 5.27 -4.22 14.45
N GLU A 66 4.12 -4.89 14.52
CA GLU A 66 2.94 -4.58 15.35
C GLU A 66 2.22 -3.28 14.94
N VAL A 67 3.00 -2.26 14.61
CA VAL A 67 2.55 -1.03 13.96
C VAL A 67 3.39 -0.79 12.71
N CYS A 68 2.89 0.01 11.78
CA CYS A 68 3.67 0.41 10.62
C CYS A 68 4.86 1.28 11.06
N ARG A 69 6.08 0.83 10.75
CA ARG A 69 7.33 1.53 11.08
C ARG A 69 8.24 1.58 9.87
N CYS A 70 9.20 2.51 9.88
CA CYS A 70 10.22 2.54 8.84
C CYS A 70 11.13 1.32 8.93
N GLN A 71 11.54 0.82 7.77
CA GLN A 71 12.52 -0.26 7.67
C GLN A 71 13.87 0.17 8.26
N THR A 72 14.70 -0.83 8.56
CA THR A 72 16.05 -0.56 9.07
C THR A 72 16.85 0.29 8.08
N GLY A 73 17.49 1.35 8.57
CA GLY A 73 18.18 2.34 7.73
C GLY A 73 17.30 3.49 7.23
N TYR A 74 16.01 3.53 7.61
CA TYR A 74 15.09 4.62 7.31
C TYR A 74 14.53 5.24 8.59
N VAL A 75 14.26 6.55 8.54
CA VAL A 75 13.72 7.35 9.64
C VAL A 75 12.44 8.05 9.21
N ILE A 76 11.54 8.30 10.17
CA ILE A 76 10.27 8.97 9.91
C ILE A 76 10.55 10.43 9.51
N SER A 77 9.88 10.91 8.46
CA SER A 77 9.93 12.30 8.01
C SER A 77 9.37 13.27 9.06
N ARG A 78 9.73 14.56 8.97
CA ARG A 78 9.24 15.58 9.92
C ARG A 78 7.71 15.69 9.99
N ASN A 79 7.01 15.41 8.89
CA ASN A 79 5.55 15.42 8.84
C ASN A 79 4.91 14.09 9.27
N GLY A 80 5.69 13.09 9.67
CA GLY A 80 5.19 11.83 10.23
C GLY A 80 4.59 10.85 9.22
N SER A 81 4.67 11.12 7.91
CA SER A 81 3.92 10.35 6.89
C SER A 81 4.77 9.52 5.94
N SER A 82 6.10 9.64 6.00
CA SER A 82 7.00 8.93 5.07
C SER A 82 8.28 8.47 5.74
N CYS A 83 8.94 7.49 5.14
CA CYS A 83 10.23 6.97 5.59
C CYS A 83 11.36 7.46 4.67
N LEU A 84 12.29 8.23 5.23
CA LEU A 84 13.43 8.82 4.54
C LEU A 84 14.69 8.05 4.91
N LYS A 85 15.65 7.92 3.98
CA LYS A 85 16.90 7.22 4.26
C LYS A 85 17.67 7.94 5.38
N GLY A 86 18.01 7.20 6.43
CA GLY A 86 18.90 7.68 7.49
C GLY A 86 20.31 7.76 6.95
N THR A 87 20.87 8.96 6.90
CA THR A 87 22.28 9.22 6.58
C THR A 87 23.19 8.76 7.69
#